data_AF-A0A4U9YZB2-F1
#
_entry.id   AF-A0A4U9YZB2-F1
#
_cell.length_a   1.000
_cell.length_b   1.000
_cell.length_c   1.000
_cell.angle_alpha   90.00
_cell.angle_beta   90.00
_cell.angle_gamma   90.00
#
_symmetry.space_group_name_H-M   'P 1'
#
loop_
_entity.id
_entity.type
_entity.pdbx_description
1 polymer ?
#
loop_
_entity_poly.entity_id
_entity_poly.type
_entity_poly.pdbx_seq_one_letter_code
_entity_poly.pdbx_strand_id
1 'polypeptide(L)' 'MNEITFNLYCTSVRDALNRIKELKEAYPNDRLQLNVNIKDDFYN' A
#
# COMPACT_ATOMS: atom_id res chain seq x y z
N MET A 1 11.86 -16.85 -1.05
CA MET A 1 10.80 -15.91 -0.67
C MET A 1 11.47 -14.73 -0.03
N ASN A 2 11.44 -13.57 -0.68
CA ASN A 2 12.03 -12.36 -0.13
C ASN A 2 10.97 -11.60 0.68
N GLU A 3 11.40 -10.86 1.70
CA GLU A 3 10.54 -9.93 2.42
C GLU A 3 10.81 -8.52 1.91
N ILE A 4 9.77 -7.84 1.45
CA ILE A 4 9.86 -6.50 0.85
C ILE A 4 8.94 -5.56 1.62
N THR A 5 9.48 -4.42 2.05
CA THR A 5 8.71 -3.39 2.75
C THR A 5 8.37 -2.23 1.82
N PHE A 6 7.09 -1.87 1.75
CA PHE A 6 6.60 -0.69 1.04
C PHE A 6 6.00 0.32 2.03
N ASN A 7 6.38 1.59 1.90
CA ASN A 7 5.73 2.70 2.58
C ASN A 7 4.76 3.36 1.60
N LEU A 8 3.46 3.26 1.86
CA LEU A 8 2.41 3.79 1.00
C LEU A 8 1.85 5.07 1.60
N TYR A 9 1.92 6.17 0.86
CA TYR A 9 1.29 7.43 1.21
C TYR A 9 0.08 7.61 0.29
N CYS A 10 -1.11 7.44 0.86
CA CYS A 10 -2.36 7.45 0.12
C CYS A 10 -3.23 8.62 0.57
N THR A 11 -4.06 9.13 -0.34
CA THR A 11 -5.00 10.23 -0.07
C THR A 11 -6.38 9.74 0.35
N SER A 12 -6.65 8.44 0.22
CA SER A 12 -7.88 7.81 0.67
C SER A 12 -7.69 6.32 0.92
N VAL A 13 -8.62 5.72 1.66
CA VAL A 13 -8.68 4.26 1.85
C VAL A 13 -8.80 3.52 0.52
N ARG A 14 -9.56 4.06 -0.44
CA ARG A 14 -9.73 3.43 -1.76
C ARG A 14 -8.42 3.38 -2.54
N ASP A 15 -7.65 4.46 -2.49
CA ASP A 15 -6.34 4.54 -3.13
C ASP A 15 -5.36 3.53 -2.50
N ALA A 16 -5.34 3.44 -1.17
CA ALA A 16 -4.53 2.44 -0.46
C ALA A 16 -4.87 1.00 -0.88
N LEU A 17 -6.16 0.65 -0.96
CA LEU A 17 -6.58 -0.69 -1.36
C LEU A 17 -6.16 -1.04 -2.79
N ASN A 18 -6.31 -0.09 -3.72
CA ASN A 18 -5.86 -0.29 -5.11
C ASN A 18 -4.35 -0.52 -5.17
N ARG A 19 -3.56 0.30 -4.46
CA ARG A 19 -2.10 0.19 -4.42
C ARG A 19 -1.63 -1.14 -3.83
N ILE A 20 -2.27 -1.59 -2.75
CA ILE A 20 -1.99 -2.90 -2.14
C ILE A 20 -2.28 -4.03 -3.12
N LYS A 21 -3.36 -3.93 -3.90
CA LYS A 21 -3.71 -4.93 -4.91
C LYS A 21 -2.66 -5.01 -6.02
N GLU A 22 -2.26 -3.87 -6.58
CA GLU A 22 -1.20 -3.79 -7.60
C GLU A 22 0.11 -4.43 -7.10
N LEU A 23 0.48 -4.17 -5.85
CA LEU A 23 1.69 -4.75 -5.25
C LEU A 23 1.60 -6.28 -5.08
N LYS A 24 0.45 -6.81 -4.67
CA LYS A 24 0.26 -8.27 -4.58
C LYS A 24 0.31 -8.96 -5.94
N GLU A 25 -0.20 -8.30 -6.98
CA GLU A 25 -0.14 -8.82 -8.35
C GLU A 25 1.29 -8.76 -8.92
N ALA A 26 2.06 -7.72 -8.59
CA ALA A 26 3.45 -7.57 -9.03
C ALA A 26 4.42 -8.52 -8.29
N TYR A 27 4.15 -8.83 -7.02
CA TYR A 27 5.02 -9.64 -6.16
C TYR A 27 4.25 -10.84 -5.56
N PRO A 28 3.77 -11.79 -6.41
CA PRO A 28 2.87 -12.85 -5.96
C PRO A 28 3.54 -13.90 -5.05
N ASN A 29 4.87 -14.00 -5.09
CA ASN A 29 5.65 -15.00 -4.36
C ASN A 29 6.49 -14.41 -3.22
N ASP A 30 6.41 -13.11 -2.99
CA ASP A 30 7.16 -12.41 -1.94
C ASP A 30 6.25 -12.02 -0.79
N ARG A 31 6.85 -11.93 0.40
CA ARG A 31 6.14 -11.46 1.59
C ARG A 31 6.21 -9.94 1.63
N LEU A 32 5.06 -9.30 1.50
CA LEU A 32 4.95 -7.85 1.49
C LEU A 32 4.61 -7.32 2.88
N GLN A 33 5.43 -6.41 3.39
CA GLN A 33 5.12 -5.60 4.56
C GLN A 33 4.71 -4.20 4.10
N LEU A 34 3.50 -3.76 4.43
CA LEU A 34 2.91 -2.54 3.90
C LEU A 34 2.67 -1.56 5.04
N ASN A 35 3.43 -0.47 5.09
CA ASN A 35 3.22 0.63 6.01
C ASN A 35 2.36 1.68 5.31
N VAL A 36 1.06 1.68 5.57
CA VAL A 36 0.11 2.57 4.91
C VAL A 36 -0.13 3.80 5.77
N ASN A 37 0.18 4.96 5.23
CA ASN A 37 -0.15 6.26 5.79
C ASN A 37 -1.21 6.91 4.89
N ILE A 38 -2.41 7.06 5.42
CA ILE A 38 -3.49 7.73 4.73
C ILE A 38 -3.56 9.14 5.30
N LYS A 39 -3.14 10.13 4.51
CA LYS A 39 -3.41 11.53 4.84
C LYS A 39 -4.82 11.82 4.37
N ASP A 40 -5.77 11.74 5.29
CA ASP A 40 -7.09 12.29 5.06
C ASP A 40 -6.94 13.81 4.93
N ASP A 41 -7.01 14.33 3.71
CA ASP A 41 -7.18 15.76 3.42
C ASP A 41 -8.58 16.27 3.85
N PHE A 42 -9.21 15.66 4.87
CA PHE A 42 -10.51 16.09 5.41
C PHE A 42 -10.43 17.37 6.26
N TYR A 43 -9.26 17.99 6.37
CA TYR A 43 -9.06 19.29 7.03
C TYR A 43 -8.71 20.42 6.06
N ASN A 44 -9.40 20.51 4.92
CA ASN A 44 -9.51 21.74 4.13
C ASN A 44 -10.97 22.03 3.75
#